data_AF-A0A212A9T3-F1
#
_entry.id   AF-A0A212A9T3-F1
#
_cell.length_a   1.000
_cell.length_b   1.000
_cell.length_c   1.000
_cell.angle_alpha   90.00
_cell.angle_beta   90.00
_cell.angle_gamma   90.00
#
_symmetry.space_group_name_H-M   'P 1'
#
loop_
_entity.id
_entity.type
_entity.pdbx_description
1 polymer ?
#
loop_
_entity_poly.entity_id
_entity_poly.type
_entity_poly.pdbx_seq_one_letter_code
_entity_poly.pdbx_strand_id
1 'polypeptide(L)'
;MGRKQTIDRAEILRAVETVVARDGAAGLTIGAVAAEMGISKAGVLYDFGSKEGLILAYTESRIDGWREEVREREIAREGEANQRLNSILDKYQACAGVDDSQIALAISAAMVASHGCRDIVRRAHEDDIQTIISEAVQDAGDPAPALIAYLALWGLKSLEFQGVSGCDPGLRDKVVAALRALPSLSLPSPLASENTGTE
;
A
#
# COMPACT_ATOMS: atom_id res chain seq x y z
N MET A 1 10.65 32.35 -30.45
CA MET A 1 11.04 30.99 -30.02
C MET A 1 10.82 30.89 -28.51
N GLY A 2 9.69 30.31 -28.08
CA GLY A 2 9.44 30.04 -26.67
C GLY A 2 9.65 28.54 -26.43
N ARG A 3 10.60 28.18 -25.57
CA ARG A 3 10.72 26.80 -25.10
C ARG A 3 9.37 26.47 -24.44
N LYS A 4 8.55 25.61 -25.07
CA LYS A 4 7.36 25.07 -24.43
C LYS A 4 7.86 24.46 -23.12
N GLN A 5 7.51 25.07 -22.00
CA GLN A 5 7.79 24.52 -20.69
C GLN A 5 6.89 23.28 -20.63
N THR A 6 7.44 22.13 -20.98
CA THR A 6 6.75 20.85 -20.80
C THR A 6 6.57 20.73 -19.30
N ILE A 7 5.33 20.81 -18.84
CA ILE A 7 5.02 20.63 -17.42
C ILE A 7 5.44 19.21 -17.07
N ASP A 8 6.19 19.05 -15.99
CA ASP A 8 6.65 17.73 -15.60
C ASP A 8 5.45 16.90 -15.11
N ARG A 9 5.27 15.71 -15.69
CA ARG A 9 4.24 14.77 -15.27
C ARG A 9 4.35 14.46 -13.77
N ALA A 10 5.57 14.37 -13.24
CA ALA A 10 5.82 14.15 -11.81
C ALA A 10 5.40 15.35 -10.94
N GLU A 11 5.50 16.59 -11.45
CA GLU A 11 4.98 17.78 -10.75
C GLU A 11 3.45 17.74 -10.66
N ILE A 12 2.76 17.31 -11.73
CA ILE A 12 1.30 17.18 -11.71
C ILE A 12 0.88 16.10 -10.71
N LEU A 13 1.60 14.97 -10.62
CA LEU A 13 1.31 13.93 -9.64
C LEU A 13 1.57 14.41 -8.19
N ARG A 14 2.59 15.23 -7.95
CA ARG A 14 2.78 15.88 -6.63
C ARG A 14 1.65 16.84 -6.30
N ALA A 15 1.12 17.58 -7.27
CA ALA A 15 -0.06 18.42 -7.06
C ALA A 15 -1.32 17.61 -6.72
N VAL A 16 -1.44 16.37 -7.23
CA VAL A 16 -2.51 15.45 -6.79
C VAL A 16 -2.39 15.16 -5.29
N GLU A 17 -1.19 14.90 -4.77
CA GLU A 17 -0.96 14.66 -3.33
C GLU A 17 -1.41 15.87 -2.50
N THR A 18 -0.99 17.08 -2.90
CA THR A 18 -1.37 18.31 -2.20
C THR A 18 -2.88 18.52 -2.17
N VAL A 19 -3.56 18.32 -3.31
CA VAL A 19 -5.01 18.44 -3.41
C VAL A 19 -5.71 17.39 -2.55
N VAL A 20 -5.25 16.14 -2.56
CA VAL A 20 -5.85 15.06 -1.77
C VAL A 20 -5.63 15.28 -0.27
N ALA A 21 -4.44 15.71 0.14
CA ALA A 21 -4.15 16.01 1.55
C ALA A 21 -5.04 17.15 2.06
N ARG A 22 -5.28 18.19 1.24
CA ARG A 22 -6.09 19.36 1.60
C ARG A 22 -7.60 19.10 1.53
N ASP A 23 -8.06 18.54 0.41
CA ASP A 23 -9.48 18.50 0.03
C ASP A 23 -10.08 17.07 0.10
N GLY A 24 -9.25 16.07 0.40
CA GLY A 24 -9.62 14.66 0.42
C GLY A 24 -9.87 14.07 -0.97
N ALA A 25 -10.22 12.78 -0.99
CA ALA A 25 -10.49 12.02 -2.21
C ALA A 25 -11.59 12.65 -3.08
N ALA A 26 -12.64 13.20 -2.43
CA ALA A 26 -13.76 13.84 -3.12
C ALA A 26 -13.36 15.15 -3.82
N GLY A 27 -12.38 15.88 -3.27
CA GLY A 27 -11.85 17.13 -3.83
C GLY A 27 -10.97 16.94 -5.07
N LEU A 28 -10.48 15.72 -5.32
CA LEU A 28 -9.61 15.44 -6.45
C LEU A 28 -10.34 15.61 -7.80
N THR A 29 -10.04 16.72 -8.47
CA THR A 29 -10.57 17.04 -9.80
C THR A 29 -9.47 17.61 -10.70
N ILE A 30 -9.64 17.47 -12.02
CA ILE A 30 -8.76 18.11 -13.00
C ILE A 30 -8.65 19.62 -12.76
N GLY A 31 -9.76 20.26 -12.34
CA GLY A 31 -9.77 21.69 -12.03
C GLY A 31 -8.94 22.03 -10.79
N ALA A 32 -9.08 21.25 -9.71
CA ALA A 32 -8.31 21.45 -8.49
C ALA A 32 -6.81 21.27 -8.72
N VAL A 33 -6.41 20.24 -9.47
CA VAL A 33 -5.00 19.99 -9.81
C VAL A 33 -4.45 21.08 -10.74
N ALA A 34 -5.23 21.52 -11.72
CA ALA A 34 -4.83 22.63 -12.60
C ALA A 34 -4.64 23.94 -11.82
N ALA A 35 -5.55 24.21 -10.86
CA ALA A 35 -5.46 25.39 -9.99
C ALA A 35 -4.23 25.32 -9.07
N GLU A 36 -3.95 24.16 -8.47
CA GLU A 36 -2.76 23.91 -7.65
C GLU A 36 -1.47 24.19 -8.42
N MET A 37 -1.41 23.77 -9.68
CA MET A 37 -0.27 23.96 -10.56
C MET A 37 -0.20 25.34 -11.24
N GLY A 38 -1.25 26.16 -11.14
CA GLY A 38 -1.35 27.42 -11.90
C GLY A 38 -1.43 27.24 -13.42
N ILE A 39 -1.93 26.11 -13.89
CA ILE A 39 -2.04 25.76 -15.32
C ILE A 39 -3.51 25.64 -15.76
N SER A 40 -3.73 25.48 -17.06
CA SER A 40 -5.08 25.22 -17.58
C SER A 40 -5.49 23.76 -17.37
N LYS A 41 -6.81 23.50 -17.28
CA LYS A 41 -7.36 22.12 -17.28
C LYS A 41 -6.91 21.32 -18.50
N ALA A 42 -6.82 21.98 -19.67
CA ALA A 42 -6.32 21.38 -20.89
C ALA A 42 -4.84 20.96 -20.77
N GLY A 43 -4.05 21.68 -19.98
CA GLY A 43 -2.66 21.31 -19.65
C GLY A 43 -2.57 19.99 -18.89
N VAL A 44 -3.40 19.79 -17.86
CA VAL A 44 -3.48 18.51 -17.15
C VAL A 44 -3.98 17.39 -18.09
N LEU A 45 -5.03 17.64 -18.86
CA LEU A 45 -5.60 16.64 -19.76
C LEU A 45 -4.66 16.26 -20.91
N TYR A 46 -3.71 17.12 -21.27
CA TYR A 46 -2.73 16.82 -22.31
C TYR A 46 -1.89 15.58 -21.97
N ASP A 47 -1.44 15.45 -20.72
CA ASP A 47 -0.58 14.34 -20.29
C ASP A 47 -1.37 13.12 -19.81
N PHE A 48 -2.57 13.32 -19.26
CA PHE A 48 -3.32 12.25 -18.60
C PHE A 48 -4.60 11.82 -19.34
N GLY A 49 -5.04 12.58 -20.34
CA GLY A 49 -6.21 12.31 -21.19
C GLY A 49 -7.56 12.47 -20.49
N SER A 50 -7.69 12.01 -19.25
CA SER A 50 -8.93 12.04 -18.45
C SER A 50 -8.64 12.10 -16.96
N LYS A 51 -9.69 12.33 -16.14
CA LYS A 51 -9.60 12.20 -14.68
C LYS A 51 -9.19 10.79 -14.27
N GLU A 52 -9.72 9.76 -14.95
CA GLU A 52 -9.34 8.37 -14.66
C GLU A 52 -7.87 8.11 -15.01
N GLY A 53 -7.37 8.61 -16.14
CA GLY A 53 -5.96 8.48 -16.51
C GLY A 53 -5.02 9.16 -15.52
N LEU A 54 -5.42 10.30 -14.96
CA LEU A 54 -4.67 10.97 -13.88
C LEU A 54 -4.64 10.12 -12.61
N ILE A 55 -5.77 9.55 -12.20
CA ILE A 55 -5.88 8.72 -11.00
C ILE A 55 -5.08 7.41 -11.16
N LEU A 56 -5.12 6.79 -12.35
CA LEU A 56 -4.32 5.61 -12.66
C LEU A 56 -2.83 5.90 -12.54
N ALA A 57 -2.37 6.97 -13.19
CA ALA A 57 -0.97 7.38 -13.15
C ALA A 57 -0.50 7.73 -11.73
N TYR A 58 -1.36 8.40 -10.95
CA TYR A 58 -1.09 8.69 -9.56
C TYR A 58 -1.00 7.42 -8.70
N THR A 59 -1.96 6.50 -8.86
CA THR A 59 -1.98 5.23 -8.12
C THR A 59 -0.73 4.41 -8.43
N GLU A 60 -0.35 4.30 -9.70
CA GLU A 60 0.88 3.63 -10.13
C GLU A 60 2.11 4.26 -9.49
N SER A 61 2.26 5.58 -9.56
CA SER A 61 3.38 6.29 -8.93
C SER A 61 3.45 6.08 -7.42
N ARG A 62 2.31 6.00 -6.71
CA ARG A 62 2.28 5.74 -5.26
C ARG A 62 2.67 4.32 -4.92
N ILE A 63 2.22 3.34 -5.71
CA ILE A 63 2.60 1.94 -5.53
C ILE A 63 4.09 1.73 -5.85
N ASP A 64 4.63 2.38 -6.87
CA ASP A 64 6.05 2.30 -7.21
C ASP A 64 6.93 2.92 -6.12
N GLY A 65 6.55 4.09 -5.59
CA GLY A 65 7.23 4.68 -4.43
C GLY A 65 7.19 3.78 -3.19
N TRP A 66 6.04 3.15 -2.92
CA TRP A 66 5.93 2.16 -1.85
C TRP A 66 6.90 0.98 -2.06
N ARG A 67 6.93 0.41 -3.28
CA ARG A 67 7.79 -0.73 -3.62
C ARG A 67 9.27 -0.40 -3.48
N GLU A 68 9.69 0.79 -3.91
CA GLU A 68 11.08 1.19 -3.82
C GLU A 68 11.54 1.32 -2.36
N GLU A 69 10.76 1.98 -1.51
CA GLU A 69 11.04 2.09 -0.08
C GLU A 69 11.05 0.73 0.65
N VAL A 70 10.22 -0.22 0.23
CA VAL A 70 10.29 -1.61 0.73
C VAL A 70 11.59 -2.25 0.27
N ARG A 71 11.94 -2.14 -1.02
CA ARG A 71 13.16 -2.73 -1.59
C ARG A 71 14.43 -2.20 -0.92
N GLU A 72 14.49 -0.90 -0.63
CA GLU A 72 15.62 -0.31 0.11
C GLU A 72 15.81 -0.97 1.48
N ARG A 73 14.71 -1.30 2.18
CA ARG A 73 14.74 -2.00 3.47
C ARG A 73 15.07 -3.48 3.30
N GLU A 74 14.63 -4.10 2.22
CA GLU A 74 15.00 -5.48 1.91
C GLU A 74 16.50 -5.62 1.72
N ILE A 75 17.15 -4.69 1.01
CA ILE A 75 18.61 -4.69 0.84
C ILE A 75 19.33 -4.70 2.20
N ALA A 76 18.82 -3.96 3.20
CA ALA A 76 19.39 -3.95 4.55
C ALA A 76 19.17 -5.26 5.34
N ARG A 77 18.31 -6.16 4.86
CA ARG A 77 17.92 -7.43 5.48
C ARG A 77 18.30 -8.66 4.65
N GLU A 78 19.25 -8.51 3.73
CA GLU A 78 19.66 -9.60 2.86
C GLU A 78 20.08 -10.85 3.65
N GLY A 79 19.45 -11.99 3.35
CA GLY A 79 19.70 -13.28 4.01
C GLY A 79 18.97 -13.49 5.34
N GLU A 80 18.15 -12.55 5.80
CA GLU A 80 17.26 -12.76 6.94
C GLU A 80 15.98 -13.51 6.54
N ALA A 81 15.48 -14.38 7.42
CA ALA A 81 14.19 -15.02 7.23
C ALA A 81 13.04 -13.99 7.19
N ASN A 82 12.03 -14.22 6.35
CA ASN A 82 10.87 -13.33 6.17
C ASN A 82 11.24 -11.88 5.78
N GLN A 83 12.28 -11.72 4.96
CA GLN A 83 12.84 -10.44 4.51
C GLN A 83 11.77 -9.47 3.99
N ARG A 84 10.88 -9.89 3.09
CA ARG A 84 9.80 -9.04 2.52
C ARG A 84 8.85 -8.54 3.60
N LEU A 85 8.34 -9.44 4.44
CA LEU A 85 7.42 -9.09 5.53
C LEU A 85 8.06 -8.11 6.52
N ASN A 86 9.29 -8.38 6.94
CA ASN A 86 10.01 -7.53 7.88
C ASN A 86 10.28 -6.14 7.32
N SER A 87 10.58 -6.03 6.03
CA SER A 87 10.81 -4.75 5.34
C SER A 87 9.52 -3.92 5.23
N ILE A 88 8.38 -4.58 4.99
CA ILE A 88 7.06 -3.94 5.00
C ILE A 88 6.69 -3.43 6.40
N LEU A 89 6.93 -4.24 7.44
CA LEU A 89 6.71 -3.85 8.83
C LEU A 89 7.59 -2.64 9.22
N ASP A 90 8.87 -2.65 8.84
CA ASP A 90 9.79 -1.53 9.06
C ASP A 90 9.29 -0.25 8.38
N LYS A 91 8.84 -0.35 7.12
CA LYS A 91 8.28 0.80 6.39
C LYS A 91 7.06 1.36 7.11
N TYR A 92 6.13 0.48 7.51
CA TYR A 92 4.94 0.88 8.25
C TYR A 92 5.27 1.56 9.58
N GLN A 93 6.26 1.06 10.32
CA GLN A 93 6.71 1.67 11.57
C GLN A 93 7.38 3.03 11.34
N ALA A 94 8.17 3.18 10.27
CA ALA A 94 8.81 4.45 9.93
C ALA A 94 7.82 5.54 9.52
N CYS A 95 6.66 5.16 8.96
CA CYS A 95 5.59 6.09 8.61
C CYS A 95 4.65 6.39 9.79
N ALA A 96 4.85 5.81 10.98
CA ALA A 96 3.99 6.05 12.13
C ALA A 96 4.03 7.53 12.54
N GLY A 97 2.88 8.22 12.44
CA GLY A 97 2.75 9.65 12.74
C GLY A 97 2.83 10.58 11.54
N VAL A 98 3.10 10.07 10.33
CA VAL A 98 2.87 10.81 9.08
C VAL A 98 1.39 10.65 8.69
N ASP A 99 0.67 11.76 8.55
CA ASP A 99 -0.75 11.73 8.18
C ASP A 99 -0.94 11.51 6.67
N ASP A 100 -0.75 10.25 6.25
CA ASP A 100 -1.02 9.77 4.88
C ASP A 100 -2.47 9.27 4.71
N SER A 101 -3.34 9.47 5.71
CA SER A 101 -4.69 8.90 5.75
C SER A 101 -5.53 9.30 4.53
N GLN A 102 -5.50 10.59 4.16
CA GLN A 102 -6.24 11.12 3.01
C GLN A 102 -5.76 10.52 1.69
N ILE A 103 -4.45 10.29 1.53
CA ILE A 103 -3.87 9.64 0.35
C ILE A 103 -4.36 8.20 0.27
N ALA A 104 -4.29 7.46 1.38
CA ALA A 104 -4.73 6.07 1.41
C ALA A 104 -6.24 5.93 1.18
N LEU A 105 -7.05 6.85 1.70
CA LEU A 105 -8.49 6.93 1.42
C LEU A 105 -8.75 7.26 -0.06
N ALA A 106 -7.96 8.14 -0.68
CA ALA A 106 -8.08 8.43 -2.10
C ALA A 106 -7.75 7.23 -2.98
N ILE A 107 -6.70 6.47 -2.66
CA ILE A 107 -6.40 5.21 -3.36
C ILE A 107 -7.53 4.19 -3.14
N SER A 108 -8.07 4.09 -1.92
CA SER A 108 -9.20 3.20 -1.62
C SER A 108 -10.44 3.55 -2.44
N ALA A 109 -10.78 4.83 -2.54
CA ALA A 109 -11.86 5.31 -3.39
C ALA A 109 -11.59 5.05 -4.88
N ALA A 110 -10.34 5.22 -5.33
CA ALA A 110 -9.93 4.94 -6.70
C ALA A 110 -10.11 3.46 -7.08
N MET A 111 -9.82 2.53 -6.17
CA MET A 111 -10.05 1.08 -6.40
C MET A 111 -11.54 0.73 -6.56
N VAL A 112 -12.44 1.49 -5.92
CA VAL A 112 -13.89 1.33 -6.10
C VAL A 112 -14.31 1.89 -7.46
N ALA A 113 -13.77 3.05 -7.83
CA ALA A 113 -14.17 3.79 -9.03
C ALA A 113 -13.54 3.28 -10.35
N SER A 114 -12.36 2.65 -10.30
CA SER A 114 -11.62 2.20 -11.49
C SER A 114 -11.07 0.78 -11.33
N HIS A 115 -11.38 -0.07 -12.31
CA HIS A 115 -10.85 -1.43 -12.39
C HIS A 115 -9.32 -1.43 -12.56
N GLY A 116 -8.77 -0.49 -13.33
CA GLY A 116 -7.32 -0.38 -13.51
C GLY A 116 -6.60 -0.03 -12.21
N CYS A 117 -7.16 0.86 -11.38
CA CYS A 117 -6.58 1.17 -10.07
C CYS A 117 -6.63 -0.05 -9.14
N ARG A 118 -7.74 -0.78 -9.14
CA ARG A 118 -7.87 -2.04 -8.39
C ARG A 118 -6.85 -3.07 -8.83
N ASP A 119 -6.62 -3.21 -10.12
CA ASP A 119 -5.63 -4.15 -10.67
C ASP A 119 -4.19 -3.77 -10.30
N ILE A 120 -3.84 -2.48 -10.32
CA ILE A 120 -2.53 -2.01 -9.87
C ILE A 120 -2.27 -2.42 -8.42
N VAL A 121 -3.22 -2.12 -7.52
CA VAL A 121 -3.09 -2.45 -6.09
C VAL A 121 -3.11 -3.96 -5.86
N ARG A 122 -4.00 -4.70 -6.55
CA ARG A 122 -4.05 -6.16 -6.48
C ARG A 122 -2.72 -6.80 -6.86
N ARG A 123 -2.11 -6.39 -7.98
CA ARG A 123 -0.80 -6.92 -8.41
C ARG A 123 0.29 -6.64 -7.38
N ALA A 124 0.30 -5.45 -6.78
CA ALA A 124 1.27 -5.13 -5.72
C ALA A 124 1.13 -6.07 -4.50
N HIS A 125 -0.11 -6.32 -4.05
CA HIS A 125 -0.35 -7.29 -2.98
C HIS A 125 0.01 -8.72 -3.39
N GLU A 126 -0.30 -9.14 -4.61
CA GLU A 126 0.07 -10.46 -5.13
C GLU A 126 1.59 -10.65 -5.15
N ASP A 127 2.36 -9.65 -5.60
CA ASP A 127 3.82 -9.70 -5.62
C ASP A 127 4.41 -9.85 -4.21
N ASP A 128 3.90 -9.09 -3.23
CA ASP A 128 4.30 -9.21 -1.83
C ASP A 128 3.98 -10.61 -1.27
N ILE A 129 2.75 -11.08 -1.48
CA ILE A 129 2.28 -12.39 -0.99
C ILE A 129 3.12 -13.52 -1.59
N GLN A 130 3.38 -13.49 -2.90
CA GLN A 130 4.19 -14.51 -3.56
C GLN A 130 5.63 -14.51 -3.05
N THR A 131 6.20 -13.33 -2.82
CA THR A 131 7.55 -13.22 -2.26
C THR A 131 7.60 -13.79 -0.85
N ILE A 132 6.65 -13.43 0.02
CA ILE A 132 6.54 -13.95 1.40
C ILE A 132 6.39 -15.48 1.40
N ILE A 133 5.55 -16.04 0.52
CA ILE A 133 5.39 -17.49 0.39
C ILE A 133 6.72 -18.12 -0.03
N SER A 134 7.39 -17.55 -1.03
CA SER A 134 8.66 -18.08 -1.54
C SER A 134 9.74 -18.09 -0.46
N GLU A 135 9.89 -17.01 0.31
CA GLU A 135 10.85 -16.92 1.42
C GLU A 135 10.57 -17.99 2.47
N ALA A 136 9.33 -18.12 2.94
CA ALA A 136 8.97 -19.11 3.96
C ALA A 136 9.22 -20.55 3.50
N VAL A 137 8.89 -20.87 2.24
CA VAL A 137 9.12 -22.20 1.67
C VAL A 137 10.61 -22.51 1.49
N GLN A 138 11.42 -21.52 1.12
CA GLN A 138 12.88 -21.68 1.01
C GLN A 138 13.53 -22.03 2.36
N ASP A 139 13.00 -21.50 3.45
CA ASP A 139 13.42 -21.80 4.82
C ASP A 139 12.76 -23.08 5.39
N ALA A 140 12.07 -23.86 4.55
CA ALA A 140 11.29 -25.05 4.92
C ALA A 140 10.22 -24.77 6.01
N GLY A 141 9.71 -23.53 6.07
CA GLY A 141 8.68 -23.08 6.98
C GLY A 141 7.26 -23.13 6.39
N ASP A 142 6.26 -23.01 7.26
CA ASP A 142 4.87 -22.78 6.87
C ASP A 142 4.69 -21.29 6.50
N PRO A 143 4.19 -20.93 5.30
CA PRO A 143 3.93 -19.54 4.95
C PRO A 143 2.73 -18.93 5.68
N ALA A 144 1.83 -19.73 6.23
CA ALA A 144 0.58 -19.24 6.82
C ALA A 144 0.75 -18.18 7.92
N PRO A 145 1.67 -18.33 8.90
CA PRO A 145 1.87 -17.30 9.92
C PRO A 145 2.39 -15.98 9.33
N ALA A 146 3.29 -16.03 8.34
CA ALA A 146 3.77 -14.82 7.67
C ALA A 146 2.66 -14.10 6.88
N LEU A 147 1.77 -14.86 6.23
CA LEU A 147 0.60 -14.31 5.56
C LEU A 147 -0.43 -13.73 6.53
N ILE A 148 -0.65 -14.36 7.69
CA ILE A 148 -1.51 -13.78 8.74
C ILE A 148 -0.93 -12.44 9.19
N ALA A 149 0.38 -12.36 9.44
CA ALA A 149 1.04 -11.12 9.82
C ALA A 149 0.86 -10.02 8.77
N TYR A 150 1.08 -10.36 7.50
CA TYR A 150 0.89 -9.44 6.37
C TYR A 150 -0.56 -8.93 6.28
N LEU A 151 -1.54 -9.83 6.29
CA LEU A 151 -2.96 -9.49 6.16
C LEU A 151 -3.46 -8.67 7.37
N ALA A 152 -3.03 -9.05 8.59
CA ALA A 152 -3.38 -8.32 9.80
C ALA A 152 -2.80 -6.90 9.82
N LEU A 153 -1.59 -6.71 9.29
CA LEU A 153 -0.99 -5.38 9.12
C LEU A 153 -1.85 -4.49 8.20
N TRP A 154 -2.27 -5.02 7.05
CA TRP A 154 -3.12 -4.28 6.12
C TRP A 154 -4.51 -4.00 6.69
N GLY A 155 -5.06 -4.94 7.48
CA GLY A 155 -6.30 -4.72 8.23
C GLY A 155 -6.17 -3.58 9.24
N LEU A 156 -5.12 -3.59 10.07
CA LEU A 156 -4.82 -2.53 11.03
C LEU A 156 -4.67 -1.17 10.32
N LYS A 157 -3.85 -1.11 9.28
CA LYS A 157 -3.59 0.09 8.49
C LYS A 157 -4.88 0.65 7.85
N SER A 158 -5.75 -0.22 7.33
CA SER A 158 -7.05 0.17 6.78
C SER A 158 -7.94 0.84 7.83
N LEU A 159 -8.03 0.26 9.04
CA LEU A 159 -8.81 0.83 10.14
C LEU A 159 -8.22 2.16 10.64
N GLU A 160 -6.90 2.31 10.64
CA GLU A 160 -6.21 3.55 11.02
C GLU A 160 -6.51 4.68 10.04
N PHE A 161 -6.42 4.44 8.73
CA PHE A 161 -6.67 5.46 7.72
C PHE A 161 -8.12 5.95 7.67
N GLN A 162 -9.04 5.10 8.12
CA GLN A 162 -10.45 5.45 8.28
C GLN A 162 -10.74 6.16 9.61
N GLY A 163 -9.76 6.24 10.51
CA GLY A 163 -9.94 6.81 11.85
C GLY A 163 -10.81 5.97 12.79
N VAL A 164 -10.99 4.68 12.50
CA VAL A 164 -11.90 3.78 13.23
C VAL A 164 -11.19 2.63 13.96
N SER A 165 -9.85 2.63 13.96
CA SER A 165 -9.05 1.62 14.67
C SER A 165 -9.37 1.58 16.17
N GLY A 166 -9.49 2.75 16.83
CA GLY A 166 -9.72 2.83 18.27
C GLY A 166 -8.60 2.21 19.13
N CYS A 167 -7.49 1.77 18.51
CA CYS A 167 -6.38 1.11 19.17
C CYS A 167 -5.49 2.15 19.86
N ASP A 168 -5.25 1.96 21.16
CA ASP A 168 -4.27 2.74 21.92
C ASP A 168 -2.86 2.61 21.29
N PRO A 169 -2.06 3.69 21.17
CA PRO A 169 -0.73 3.63 20.56
C PRO A 169 0.20 2.57 21.18
N GLY A 170 0.15 2.38 22.50
CA GLY A 170 0.96 1.37 23.18
C GLY A 170 0.52 -0.06 22.86
N LEU A 171 -0.79 -0.29 22.70
CA LEU A 171 -1.31 -1.57 22.22
C LEU A 171 -0.99 -1.79 20.73
N ARG A 172 -1.10 -0.76 19.90
CA ARG A 172 -0.74 -0.79 18.48
C ARG A 172 0.70 -1.24 18.30
N ASP A 173 1.65 -0.65 19.02
CA ASP A 173 3.06 -1.01 18.90
C ASP A 173 3.32 -2.46 19.34
N LYS A 174 2.61 -2.94 20.37
CA LYS A 174 2.64 -4.36 20.78
C LYS A 174 2.07 -5.29 19.70
N VAL A 175 0.96 -4.90 19.06
CA VAL A 175 0.38 -5.66 17.94
C VAL A 175 1.39 -5.78 16.81
N VAL A 176 1.99 -4.67 16.37
CA VAL A 176 2.99 -4.68 15.28
C VAL A 176 4.20 -5.52 15.64
N ALA A 177 4.69 -5.46 16.89
CA ALA A 177 5.76 -6.32 17.37
C ALA A 177 5.36 -7.81 17.34
N ALA A 178 4.11 -8.13 17.71
CA ALA A 178 3.59 -9.50 17.64
C ALA A 178 3.45 -10.01 16.20
N LEU A 179 3.04 -9.17 15.25
CA LEU A 179 2.99 -9.53 13.83
C LEU A 179 4.38 -9.92 13.31
N ARG A 180 5.43 -9.23 13.74
CA ARG A 180 6.83 -9.57 13.39
C ARG A 180 7.26 -10.93 13.94
N ALA A 181 6.81 -11.29 15.13
CA ALA A 181 7.16 -12.57 15.75
C ALA A 181 6.33 -13.75 15.21
N LEU A 182 5.19 -13.49 14.57
CA LEU A 182 4.24 -14.52 14.15
C LEU A 182 4.84 -15.61 13.25
N PRO A 183 5.72 -15.32 12.27
CA PRO A 183 6.40 -16.34 11.45
C PRO A 183 7.17 -17.40 12.24
N SER A 184 7.60 -17.09 13.47
CA SER A 184 8.31 -18.05 14.33
C SER A 184 7.39 -19.03 15.07
N LEU A 185 6.06 -18.82 15.00
CA LEU A 185 5.08 -19.64 15.69
C LEU A 185 4.61 -20.80 14.81
N SER A 186 4.57 -22.00 15.37
CA SER A 186 3.89 -23.14 14.75
C SER A 186 2.39 -22.96 14.91
N LEU A 187 1.67 -22.86 13.79
CA LEU A 187 0.22 -22.88 13.81
C LEU A 187 -0.29 -24.31 13.95
N PRO A 188 -1.44 -24.52 14.62
CA PRO A 188 -2.08 -25.82 14.63
C PRO A 188 -2.40 -26.23 13.19
N SER A 189 -2.07 -27.49 12.86
CA SER A 189 -2.47 -28.06 11.57
C SER A 189 -4.00 -27.99 11.46
N PRO A 190 -4.57 -27.56 10.32
CA PRO A 190 -6.01 -27.55 10.14
C PRO A 190 -6.51 -28.96 10.43
N LEU A 191 -7.46 -29.05 11.38
CA LEU A 191 -7.94 -30.30 11.99
C LEU A 191 -7.88 -31.44 10.97
N ALA A 192 -7.02 -32.43 11.23
CA ALA A 192 -7.11 -33.71 10.56
C ALA A 192 -8.59 -34.10 10.61
N SER A 193 -9.21 -34.30 9.45
CA SER A 193 -10.58 -34.79 9.39
C SER A 193 -10.64 -35.97 10.34
N GLU A 194 -11.37 -35.81 11.45
CA GLU A 194 -11.76 -36.92 12.29
C GLU A 194 -12.59 -37.79 11.37
N ASN A 195 -11.94 -38.78 10.77
CA ASN A 195 -12.61 -39.89 10.14
C ASN A 195 -13.18 -40.70 11.31
N THR A 196 -14.25 -40.18 11.91
CA THR A 196 -15.09 -40.91 12.83
C THR A 196 -15.57 -42.12 12.06
N GLY A 197 -15.02 -43.28 12.43
CA GLY A 197 -15.56 -44.54 12.02
C GLY A 197 -17.06 -44.58 12.30
N THR A 198 -17.80 -44.93 11.26
CA THR A 198 -19.10 -45.60 11.34
C THR A 198 -18.91 -46.81 10.45
N GLU A 199 -18.51 -47.91 11.08
CA GLU A 199 -19.32 -49.11 11.38
C GLU A 199 -19.48 -50.02 10.16
#